data_AF-A0A960D8W1-F1
#
_entry.id   AF-A0A960D8W1-F1
#
_cell.length_a   1.000
_cell.length_b   1.000
_cell.length_c   1.000
_cell.angle_alpha   90.00
_cell.angle_beta   90.00
_cell.angle_gamma   90.00
#
_symmetry.space_group_name_H-M   'P 1'
#
loop_
_entity.id
_entity.type
_entity.pdbx_description
1 polymer ?
#
loop_
_entity_poly.entity_id
_entity_poly.type
_entity_poly.pdbx_seq_one_letter_code
_entity_poly.pdbx_strand_id
1 'polypeptide(L)'
;MTTFVDPDGSVIGAELSADLASAALDLARRFHDGATLWVISPQWEPHAHHVAVEFVHPVIMGKRALPSVALVEPDPVAQARVATSPGDLLLAVASADDPAVLDAMRRAPAWGTLTLWIGSGPRPPAGAANHILWIDSDDPMIPATGSFVLLYHLLWELTHVCFEHPGLLKPDAGDCTDDVCITCGDEGRLGEVVLDPEATDDLAQALVRTSAGEEWVDVTLLGSDRPVAANDLVLVHAGAAITRLGDEDRR
;
A
#
# COMPACT_ATOMS: atom_id res chain seq x y z
N MET A 1 20.73 -21.56 14.82
CA MET A 1 20.82 -21.98 13.41
C MET A 1 19.83 -23.12 13.20
N THR A 2 18.55 -22.75 13.09
CA THR A 2 17.44 -23.64 12.73
C THR A 2 16.77 -22.93 11.57
N THR A 3 17.18 -23.31 10.37
CA THR A 3 16.52 -22.95 9.12
C THR A 3 15.14 -23.60 9.14
N PHE A 4 14.08 -22.81 9.18
CA PHE A 4 12.72 -23.28 8.91
C PHE A 4 12.60 -23.52 7.41
N VAL A 5 13.10 -24.68 7.01
CA VAL A 5 12.85 -25.23 5.69
C VAL A 5 11.53 -25.99 5.83
N ASP A 6 10.56 -25.72 4.96
CA ASP A 6 9.39 -26.59 4.85
C ASP A 6 9.84 -28.05 4.70
N PRO A 7 9.04 -29.04 5.10
CA PRO A 7 9.40 -30.47 5.00
C PRO A 7 9.90 -30.90 3.61
N ASP A 8 9.59 -30.11 2.57
CA ASP A 8 9.96 -30.33 1.17
C ASP A 8 11.22 -29.58 0.69
N GLY A 9 11.91 -28.80 1.54
CA GLY A 9 13.08 -28.03 1.10
C GLY A 9 12.77 -26.60 0.64
N SER A 10 11.48 -26.23 0.54
CA SER A 10 11.05 -24.93 0.03
C SER A 10 11.24 -23.84 1.08
N VAL A 11 11.76 -22.68 0.63
CA VAL A 11 11.81 -21.43 1.43
C VAL A 11 10.44 -20.72 1.39
N ILE A 12 9.57 -21.08 0.45
CA ILE A 12 8.26 -20.48 0.22
C ILE A 12 7.18 -21.55 0.46
N GLY A 13 6.42 -21.39 1.54
CA GLY A 13 5.29 -22.27 1.86
C GLY A 13 4.02 -21.94 1.06
N ALA A 14 2.97 -22.75 1.28
CA ALA A 14 1.72 -22.62 0.53
C ALA A 14 1.01 -21.28 0.74
N GLU A 15 0.99 -20.76 1.97
CA GLU A 15 0.36 -19.47 2.28
C GLU A 15 1.09 -18.31 1.60
N LEU A 16 2.41 -18.24 1.75
CA LEU A 16 3.22 -17.20 1.09
C LEU A 16 3.15 -17.29 -0.44
N SER A 17 3.02 -18.49 -0.99
CA SER A 17 2.77 -18.69 -2.43
C SER A 17 1.43 -18.09 -2.87
N ALA A 18 0.37 -18.27 -2.06
CA ALA A 18 -0.94 -17.71 -2.35
C ALA A 18 -0.94 -16.17 -2.24
N ASP A 19 -0.29 -15.63 -1.21
CA ASP A 19 -0.10 -14.19 -1.03
C ASP A 19 0.67 -13.58 -2.22
N LEU A 20 1.76 -14.24 -2.67
CA LEU A 20 2.52 -13.84 -3.85
C LEU A 20 1.68 -13.82 -5.12
N ALA A 21 0.87 -14.86 -5.35
CA ALA A 21 0.02 -14.96 -6.54
C ALA A 21 -1.05 -13.86 -6.55
N SER A 22 -1.68 -13.59 -5.41
CA SER A 22 -2.68 -12.52 -5.25
C SER A 22 -2.04 -11.14 -5.51
N ALA A 23 -0.90 -10.87 -4.88
CA ALA A 23 -0.16 -9.63 -5.06
C ALA A 23 0.25 -9.42 -6.52
N ALA A 24 0.80 -10.44 -7.17
CA ALA A 24 1.23 -10.37 -8.57
C ALA A 24 0.07 -10.07 -9.53
N LEU A 25 -1.10 -10.66 -9.30
CA LEU A 25 -2.29 -10.39 -10.12
C LEU A 25 -2.75 -8.93 -9.99
N ASP A 26 -2.80 -8.41 -8.77
CA ASP A 26 -3.18 -7.00 -8.53
C ASP A 26 -2.15 -6.04 -9.11
N LEU A 27 -0.84 -6.32 -8.95
CA LEU A 27 0.21 -5.56 -9.61
C LEU A 27 0.01 -5.52 -11.13
N ALA A 28 -0.21 -6.69 -11.74
CA ALA A 28 -0.39 -6.79 -13.18
C ALA A 28 -1.59 -5.97 -13.66
N ARG A 29 -2.71 -5.98 -12.92
CA ARG A 29 -3.90 -5.16 -13.20
C ARG A 29 -3.61 -3.67 -13.06
N ARG A 30 -2.98 -3.23 -11.97
CA ARG A 30 -2.60 -1.82 -11.78
C ARG A 30 -1.65 -1.34 -12.88
N PHE A 31 -0.63 -2.13 -13.23
CA PHE A 31 0.29 -1.80 -14.33
C PHE A 31 -0.36 -1.87 -15.72
N HIS A 32 -1.38 -2.72 -15.91
CA HIS A 32 -2.21 -2.72 -17.12
C HIS A 32 -2.92 -1.38 -17.28
N ASP A 33 -3.43 -0.83 -16.19
CA ASP A 33 -4.13 0.45 -16.12
C ASP A 33 -3.20 1.67 -16.01
N GLY A 34 -1.87 1.46 -16.09
CA GLY A 34 -0.88 2.53 -16.19
C GLY A 34 -0.26 3.01 -14.87
N ALA A 35 -0.42 2.24 -13.79
CA ALA A 35 0.17 2.56 -12.48
C ALA A 35 1.71 2.68 -12.50
N THR A 36 2.21 3.46 -11.55
CA THR A 36 3.62 3.49 -11.14
C THR A 36 3.83 2.78 -9.82
N LEU A 37 4.92 2.02 -9.69
CA LEU A 37 5.35 1.39 -8.45
C LEU A 37 6.37 2.24 -7.70
N TRP A 38 5.96 2.78 -6.56
CA TRP A 38 6.80 3.53 -5.64
C TRP A 38 7.35 2.59 -4.57
N VAL A 39 8.66 2.61 -4.33
CA VAL A 39 9.32 1.66 -3.40
C VAL A 39 10.03 2.39 -2.27
N ILE A 40 9.71 2.04 -1.03
CA ILE A 40 10.40 2.53 0.17
C ILE A 40 11.11 1.37 0.88
N SER A 41 12.31 1.62 1.40
CA SER A 41 13.00 0.67 2.29
C SER A 41 13.88 1.42 3.28
N PRO A 42 13.29 2.06 4.31
CA PRO A 42 14.02 2.98 5.18
C PRO A 42 15.18 2.31 5.94
N GLN A 43 15.01 1.04 6.34
CA GLN A 43 16.03 0.27 7.05
C GLN A 43 17.11 -0.30 6.11
N TRP A 44 16.76 -0.54 4.86
CA TRP A 44 17.59 -1.29 3.90
C TRP A 44 17.50 -0.69 2.49
N GLU A 45 17.88 0.58 2.37
CA GLU A 45 17.82 1.39 1.14
C GLU A 45 18.20 0.64 -0.16
N PRO A 46 19.24 -0.23 -0.21
CA PRO A 46 19.55 -0.99 -1.43
C PRO A 46 18.38 -1.81 -1.98
N HIS A 47 17.47 -2.31 -1.15
CA HIS A 47 16.28 -3.06 -1.62
C HIS A 47 15.31 -2.17 -2.39
N ALA A 48 15.14 -0.90 -2.00
CA ALA A 48 14.28 0.02 -2.73
C ALA A 48 14.81 0.26 -4.16
N HIS A 49 16.12 0.50 -4.27
CA HIS A 49 16.78 0.64 -5.57
C HIS A 49 16.71 -0.64 -6.41
N HIS A 50 16.93 -1.79 -5.77
CA HIS A 50 16.92 -3.08 -6.45
C HIS A 50 15.57 -3.34 -7.09
N VAL A 51 14.48 -3.25 -6.32
CA VAL A 51 13.13 -3.43 -6.86
C VAL A 51 12.86 -2.44 -7.99
N ALA A 52 13.15 -1.15 -7.79
CA ALA A 52 12.88 -0.14 -8.81
C ALA A 52 13.58 -0.44 -10.14
N VAL A 53 14.87 -0.83 -10.09
CA VAL A 53 15.64 -1.16 -11.29
C VAL A 53 15.09 -2.40 -12.00
N GLU A 54 14.65 -3.41 -11.28
CA GLU A 54 14.15 -4.65 -11.89
C GLU A 54 12.84 -4.49 -12.65
N PHE A 55 11.95 -3.64 -12.14
CA PHE A 55 10.71 -3.32 -12.83
C PHE A 55 10.99 -2.46 -14.09
N VAL A 56 11.92 -1.51 -14.03
CA VAL A 56 12.26 -0.64 -15.19
C VAL A 56 13.13 -1.34 -16.24
N HIS A 57 14.07 -2.18 -15.82
CA HIS A 57 15.05 -2.85 -16.69
C HIS A 57 14.91 -4.38 -16.58
N PRO A 58 13.87 -4.96 -17.21
CA PRO A 58 13.58 -6.36 -17.05
C PRO A 58 14.73 -7.23 -17.56
N VAL A 59 15.21 -8.15 -16.72
CA VAL A 59 16.35 -9.03 -17.01
C VAL A 59 16.02 -10.04 -18.11
N ILE A 60 14.74 -10.41 -18.26
CA ILE A 60 14.28 -11.32 -19.30
C ILE A 60 14.04 -10.53 -20.60
N MET A 61 14.77 -10.92 -21.65
CA MET A 61 14.64 -10.34 -22.99
C MET A 61 13.19 -10.36 -23.48
N GLY A 62 12.70 -9.21 -23.94
CA GLY A 62 11.36 -9.06 -24.53
C GLY A 62 10.24 -8.78 -23.53
N LYS A 63 10.51 -8.75 -22.21
CA LYS A 63 9.52 -8.33 -21.22
C LYS A 63 9.34 -6.80 -21.21
N ARG A 64 8.13 -6.36 -20.88
CA ARG A 64 7.73 -4.95 -20.80
C ARG A 64 8.43 -4.28 -19.62
N ALA A 65 9.01 -3.10 -19.83
CA ALA A 65 9.43 -2.24 -18.72
C ALA A 65 8.20 -1.69 -17.98
N LEU A 66 8.18 -1.82 -16.66
CA LEU A 66 7.11 -1.36 -15.78
C LEU A 66 7.60 -0.13 -14.99
N PRO A 67 6.83 0.97 -14.92
CA PRO A 67 7.27 2.19 -14.23
C PRO A 67 7.50 1.92 -12.74
N SER A 68 8.72 2.15 -12.25
CA SER A 68 9.02 2.04 -10.82
C SER A 68 10.11 3.01 -10.38
N VAL A 69 9.99 3.52 -9.16
CA VAL A 69 10.89 4.53 -8.58
C VAL A 69 11.16 4.22 -7.11
N ALA A 70 12.43 4.28 -6.72
CA ALA A 70 12.86 4.20 -5.33
C ALA A 70 12.71 5.56 -4.64
N LEU A 71 12.04 5.57 -3.49
CA LEU A 71 11.84 6.72 -2.61
C LEU A 71 12.76 6.59 -1.40
N VAL A 72 13.92 7.27 -1.45
CA VAL A 72 15.04 7.10 -0.50
C VAL A 72 15.40 8.39 0.26
N GLU A 73 14.56 9.43 0.14
CA GLU A 73 14.76 10.65 0.91
C GLU A 73 14.43 10.44 2.40
N PRO A 74 14.93 11.31 3.32
CA PRO A 74 14.75 11.13 4.76
C PRO A 74 13.31 11.02 5.26
N ASP A 75 12.35 11.55 4.50
CA ASP A 75 10.92 11.45 4.78
C ASP A 75 10.20 10.72 3.63
N PRO A 76 10.21 9.36 3.64
CA PRO A 76 9.59 8.57 2.59
C PRO A 76 8.05 8.72 2.58
N VAL A 77 7.43 9.07 3.71
CA VAL A 77 5.98 9.28 3.82
C VAL A 77 5.60 10.54 3.05
N ALA A 78 6.28 11.67 3.30
CA ALA A 78 6.04 12.90 2.57
C ALA A 78 6.35 12.74 1.08
N GLN A 79 7.40 11.99 0.74
CA GLN A 79 7.75 11.72 -0.66
C GLN A 79 6.65 10.91 -1.36
N ALA A 80 6.17 9.82 -0.73
CA ALA A 80 5.08 9.01 -1.26
C ALA A 80 3.77 9.80 -1.41
N ARG A 81 3.44 10.65 -0.43
CA ARG A 81 2.25 11.52 -0.45
C ARG A 81 2.21 12.47 -1.65
N VAL A 82 3.36 12.93 -2.11
CA VAL A 82 3.47 13.85 -3.26
C VAL A 82 3.61 13.08 -4.58
N ALA A 83 4.31 11.94 -4.57
CA ALA A 83 4.61 11.17 -5.77
C ALA A 83 3.43 10.33 -6.27
N THR A 84 2.68 9.72 -5.35
CA THR A 84 1.61 8.77 -5.70
C THR A 84 0.39 9.46 -6.30
N SER A 85 -0.23 8.80 -7.26
CA SER A 85 -1.55 9.13 -7.80
C SER A 85 -2.54 7.99 -7.55
N PRO A 86 -3.86 8.26 -7.47
CA PRO A 86 -4.85 7.20 -7.38
C PRO A 86 -4.67 6.17 -8.49
N GLY A 87 -4.60 4.89 -8.13
CA GLY A 87 -4.28 3.81 -9.06
C GLY A 87 -2.85 3.26 -8.89
N ASP A 88 -1.92 4.03 -8.31
CA ASP A 88 -0.54 3.62 -8.11
C ASP A 88 -0.37 2.49 -7.08
N LEU A 89 0.87 2.00 -7.00
CA LEU A 89 1.34 0.98 -6.07
C LEU A 89 2.39 1.57 -5.12
N LEU A 90 2.35 1.20 -3.84
CA LEU A 90 3.38 1.49 -2.86
C LEU A 90 3.88 0.18 -2.25
N LEU A 91 5.16 -0.14 -2.48
CA LEU A 91 5.83 -1.30 -1.88
C LEU A 91 6.80 -0.84 -0.81
N ALA A 92 6.72 -1.44 0.38
CA ALA A 92 7.74 -1.32 1.40
C ALA A 92 8.54 -2.61 1.57
N VAL A 93 9.84 -2.47 1.81
CA VAL A 93 10.70 -3.55 2.33
C VAL A 93 11.24 -3.10 3.69
N ALA A 94 10.67 -3.61 4.78
CA ALA A 94 11.01 -3.20 6.15
C ALA A 94 10.47 -4.21 7.19
N SER A 95 11.00 -4.16 8.41
CA SER A 95 10.41 -4.79 9.60
C SER A 95 9.03 -4.20 9.93
N ALA A 96 8.16 -4.98 10.57
CA ALA A 96 6.77 -4.60 10.86
C ALA A 96 6.61 -3.40 11.81
N ASP A 97 7.66 -3.09 12.57
CA ASP A 97 7.71 -2.00 13.54
C ASP A 97 8.37 -0.72 12.98
N ASP A 98 8.74 -0.70 11.69
CA ASP A 98 9.29 0.50 11.08
C ASP A 98 8.24 1.64 11.06
N PRO A 99 8.53 2.77 11.74
CA PRO A 99 7.53 3.81 11.96
C PRO A 99 7.15 4.54 10.66
N ALA A 100 8.08 4.66 9.72
CA ALA A 100 7.81 5.34 8.45
C ALA A 100 6.95 4.47 7.54
N VAL A 101 7.20 3.15 7.51
CA VAL A 101 6.37 2.21 6.76
C VAL A 101 4.98 2.10 7.39
N LEU A 102 4.86 2.00 8.71
CA LEU A 102 3.56 1.99 9.39
C LEU A 102 2.72 3.23 9.04
N ASP A 103 3.30 4.42 9.06
CA ASP A 103 2.57 5.64 8.73
C ASP A 103 2.22 5.72 7.23
N ALA A 104 3.14 5.32 6.35
CA ALA A 104 2.88 5.26 4.91
C ALA A 104 1.74 4.30 4.55
N MET A 105 1.75 3.09 5.11
CA MET A 105 0.73 2.07 4.85
C MET A 105 -0.65 2.48 5.36
N ARG A 106 -0.70 3.18 6.50
CA ARG A 106 -1.94 3.72 7.06
C ARG A 106 -2.54 4.84 6.20
N ARG A 107 -1.71 5.65 5.53
CA ARG A 107 -2.15 6.81 4.72
C ARG A 107 -2.43 6.47 3.27
N ALA A 108 -1.69 5.52 2.68
CA ALA A 108 -1.77 5.17 1.27
C ALA A 108 -3.18 4.88 0.73
N PRO A 109 -4.13 4.27 1.48
CA PRO A 109 -5.49 4.12 1.01
C PRO A 109 -6.21 5.46 0.75
N ALA A 110 -5.93 6.51 1.54
CA ALA A 110 -6.45 7.86 1.29
C ALA A 110 -5.87 8.48 0.02
N TRP A 111 -4.72 8.00 -0.45
CA TRP A 111 -4.08 8.42 -1.72
C TRP A 111 -4.59 7.59 -2.91
N GLY A 112 -5.43 6.57 -2.69
CA GLY A 112 -5.87 5.64 -3.73
C GLY A 112 -4.79 4.65 -4.18
N THR A 113 -3.76 4.47 -3.35
CA THR A 113 -2.58 3.66 -3.66
C THR A 113 -2.73 2.26 -3.04
N LEU A 114 -2.48 1.22 -3.84
CA LEU A 114 -2.49 -0.17 -3.36
C LEU A 114 -1.15 -0.49 -2.69
N THR A 115 -1.21 -1.06 -1.50
CA THR A 115 -0.04 -1.25 -0.64
C THR A 115 0.47 -2.68 -0.59
N LEU A 116 1.79 -2.82 -0.62
CA LEU A 116 2.49 -4.09 -0.45
C LEU A 116 3.60 -3.96 0.58
N TRP A 117 3.80 -4.98 1.38
CA TRP A 117 4.83 -4.99 2.41
C TRP A 117 5.59 -6.32 2.42
N ILE A 118 6.88 -6.25 2.10
CA ILE A 118 7.83 -7.37 2.23
C ILE A 118 8.64 -7.20 3.52
N GLY A 119 8.77 -8.26 4.30
CA GLY A 119 9.60 -8.25 5.51
C GLY A 119 9.72 -9.61 6.17
N SER A 120 10.25 -9.61 7.39
CA SER A 120 10.48 -10.83 8.17
C SER A 120 10.34 -10.58 9.67
N GLY A 121 10.21 -11.66 10.45
CA GLY A 121 10.07 -11.62 11.91
C GLY A 121 8.60 -11.47 12.34
N PRO A 122 8.29 -10.72 13.41
CA PRO A 122 6.90 -10.46 13.80
C PRO A 122 6.10 -9.85 12.64
N ARG A 123 5.00 -10.50 12.24
CA ARG A 123 4.18 -10.05 11.11
C ARG A 123 3.34 -8.83 11.50
N PRO A 124 3.16 -7.83 10.61
CA PRO A 124 2.23 -6.73 10.86
C PRO A 124 0.78 -7.26 10.99
N PRO A 125 -0.11 -6.53 11.68
CA PRO A 125 -1.49 -6.97 11.87
C PRO A 125 -2.23 -7.12 10.54
N ALA A 126 -3.25 -7.98 10.53
CA ALA A 126 -4.10 -8.15 9.36
C ALA A 126 -4.73 -6.80 8.95
N GLY A 127 -4.70 -6.48 7.66
CA GLY A 127 -5.19 -5.20 7.13
C GLY A 127 -4.19 -4.04 7.21
N ALA A 128 -2.97 -4.25 7.71
CA ALA A 128 -1.93 -3.21 7.71
C ALA A 128 -1.49 -2.79 6.30
N ALA A 129 -1.61 -3.68 5.31
CA ALA A 129 -1.40 -3.41 3.89
C ALA A 129 -2.34 -4.30 3.06
N ASN A 130 -2.54 -3.99 1.77
CA ASN A 130 -3.34 -4.84 0.89
C ASN A 130 -2.69 -6.22 0.71
N HIS A 131 -1.36 -6.26 0.56
CA HIS A 131 -0.59 -7.50 0.44
C HIS A 131 0.59 -7.50 1.41
N ILE A 132 0.74 -8.58 2.17
CA ILE A 132 1.86 -8.76 3.12
C ILE A 132 2.60 -10.04 2.72
N LEU A 133 3.83 -9.88 2.22
CA LEU A 133 4.69 -10.98 1.80
C LEU A 133 5.77 -11.18 2.87
N TRP A 134 5.53 -12.11 3.80
CA TRP A 134 6.31 -12.19 5.03
C TRP A 134 7.06 -13.50 5.17
N ILE A 135 8.32 -13.40 5.61
CA ILE A 135 9.15 -14.55 5.95
C ILE A 135 9.07 -14.77 7.46
N ASP A 136 8.61 -15.95 7.87
CA ASP A 136 8.57 -16.36 9.27
C ASP A 136 9.97 -16.78 9.74
N SER A 137 10.77 -15.80 10.15
CA SER A 137 12.12 -16.00 10.65
C SER A 137 12.58 -14.83 11.52
N ASP A 138 13.13 -15.16 12.70
CA ASP A 138 13.76 -14.19 13.60
C ASP A 138 15.26 -13.98 13.31
N ASP A 139 15.78 -14.51 12.19
CA ASP A 139 17.19 -14.34 11.82
C ASP A 139 17.45 -12.89 11.36
N PRO A 140 18.27 -12.10 12.08
CA PRO A 140 18.55 -10.72 11.71
C PRO A 140 19.29 -10.59 10.37
N MET A 141 19.81 -11.70 9.82
CA MET A 141 20.49 -11.71 8.53
C MET A 141 19.54 -11.84 7.34
N ILE A 142 18.25 -12.13 7.53
CA ILE A 142 17.28 -12.28 6.42
C ILE A 142 17.33 -11.14 5.38
N PRO A 143 17.47 -9.86 5.78
CA PRO A 143 17.59 -8.77 4.80
C PRO A 143 18.82 -8.87 3.89
N ALA A 144 19.85 -9.61 4.29
CA ALA A 144 21.13 -9.76 3.58
C ALA A 144 21.38 -11.17 3.02
N THR A 145 20.57 -12.18 3.35
CA THR A 145 20.72 -13.56 2.83
C THR A 145 20.19 -13.74 1.41
N GLY A 146 19.45 -12.74 0.88
CA GLY A 146 18.81 -12.80 -0.43
C GLY A 146 17.35 -13.28 -0.40
N SER A 147 16.76 -13.52 0.77
CA SER A 147 15.38 -14.00 0.84
C SER A 147 14.36 -12.95 0.37
N PHE A 148 14.57 -11.67 0.68
CA PHE A 148 13.75 -10.60 0.10
C PHE A 148 13.94 -10.49 -1.42
N VAL A 149 15.18 -10.69 -1.88
CA VAL A 149 15.52 -10.71 -3.31
C VAL A 149 14.67 -11.74 -4.04
N LEU A 150 14.63 -12.96 -3.51
CA LEU A 150 13.78 -14.01 -4.06
C LEU A 150 12.30 -13.60 -4.11
N LEU A 151 11.76 -12.97 -3.05
CA LEU A 151 10.35 -12.58 -3.02
C LEU A 151 9.99 -11.54 -4.08
N TYR A 152 10.75 -10.45 -4.19
CA TYR A 152 10.42 -9.44 -5.20
C TYR A 152 10.79 -9.88 -6.63
N HIS A 153 11.74 -10.81 -6.81
CA HIS A 153 11.96 -11.50 -8.09
C HIS A 153 10.74 -12.32 -8.50
N LEU A 154 10.24 -13.16 -7.61
CA LEU A 154 9.05 -13.96 -7.88
C LEU A 154 7.83 -13.06 -8.13
N LEU A 155 7.66 -11.99 -7.35
CA LEU A 155 6.60 -11.01 -7.56
C LEU A 155 6.70 -10.38 -8.96
N TRP A 156 7.90 -9.97 -9.37
CA TRP A 156 8.16 -9.43 -10.71
C TRP A 156 7.87 -10.46 -11.81
N GLU A 157 8.34 -11.70 -11.66
CA GLU A 157 8.14 -12.79 -12.63
C GLU A 157 6.65 -13.11 -12.78
N LEU A 158 5.95 -13.33 -11.67
CA LEU A 158 4.52 -13.65 -11.66
C LEU A 158 3.66 -12.51 -12.22
N THR A 159 4.02 -11.25 -11.93
CA THR A 159 3.38 -10.07 -12.54
C THR A 159 3.47 -10.14 -14.07
N HIS A 160 4.64 -10.55 -14.59
CA HIS A 160 4.84 -10.74 -16.02
C HIS A 160 4.12 -11.95 -16.59
N VAL A 161 3.97 -13.04 -15.82
CA VAL A 161 3.13 -14.18 -16.23
C VAL A 161 1.68 -13.73 -16.43
N CYS A 162 1.13 -12.89 -15.54
CA CYS A 162 -0.23 -12.36 -15.73
C CYS A 162 -0.40 -11.58 -17.04
N PHE A 163 0.62 -10.84 -17.50
CA PHE A 163 0.59 -10.16 -18.80
C PHE A 163 0.53 -11.12 -20.00
N GLU A 164 0.99 -12.36 -19.86
CA GLU A 164 0.89 -13.41 -20.88
C GLU A 164 -0.52 -14.02 -20.95
N HIS A 165 -1.37 -13.71 -19.97
CA HIS A 165 -2.76 -14.13 -19.89
C HIS A 165 -3.70 -12.92 -19.82
N PRO A 166 -3.97 -12.21 -20.94
CA PRO A 166 -4.73 -10.95 -20.93
C PRO A 166 -6.15 -11.05 -20.34
N GLY A 167 -6.74 -12.25 -20.29
CA GLY A 167 -8.02 -12.50 -19.63
C GLY A 167 -8.00 -12.23 -18.12
N LEU A 168 -6.83 -12.28 -17.47
CA LEU A 168 -6.67 -11.99 -16.05
C LEU A 168 -6.62 -10.48 -15.74
N LEU A 169 -6.26 -9.66 -16.74
CA LEU A 169 -5.97 -8.23 -16.54
C LEU A 169 -7.23 -7.37 -16.46
N LYS A 170 -8.38 -7.89 -16.86
CA LYS A 170 -9.66 -7.22 -16.71
C LYS A 170 -10.38 -7.79 -15.49
N PRO A 171 -11.02 -6.97 -14.65
CA PRO A 171 -11.90 -7.49 -13.62
C PRO A 171 -13.02 -8.30 -14.27
N ASP A 172 -13.46 -9.37 -13.61
CA ASP A 172 -14.58 -10.17 -14.10
C ASP A 172 -15.82 -9.28 -14.15
N ALA A 173 -16.45 -9.20 -15.33
CA ALA A 173 -17.64 -8.38 -15.57
C ALA A 173 -18.88 -8.79 -14.72
N GLY A 174 -18.73 -9.76 -13.82
CA GLY A 174 -19.78 -10.29 -12.95
C GLY A 174 -19.83 -9.72 -11.53
N ASP A 175 -18.83 -8.95 -11.10
CA ASP A 175 -18.79 -8.37 -9.73
C ASP A 175 -19.38 -6.96 -9.62
N CYS A 176 -19.73 -6.32 -10.74
CA CYS A 176 -20.54 -5.11 -10.72
C CYS A 176 -22.02 -5.51 -10.68
N THR A 177 -22.53 -5.90 -9.51
CA THR A 177 -23.98 -5.80 -9.30
C THR A 177 -24.31 -4.32 -9.18
N ASP A 178 -24.64 -3.68 -10.30
CA ASP A 178 -25.14 -2.30 -10.44
C ASP A 178 -26.44 -2.01 -9.63
N ASP A 179 -26.85 -2.94 -8.77
CA ASP A 179 -28.07 -2.87 -7.94
C ASP A 179 -27.86 -2.13 -6.60
N VAL A 180 -26.62 -1.76 -6.23
CA VAL A 180 -26.39 -0.93 -5.05
C VAL A 180 -26.30 0.53 -5.46
N CYS A 181 -27.38 1.27 -5.17
CA CYS A 181 -27.39 2.72 -5.29
C CYS A 181 -26.23 3.31 -4.49
N ILE A 182 -25.32 4.04 -5.16
CA ILE A 182 -24.19 4.75 -4.53
C ILE A 182 -24.68 5.77 -3.48
N THR A 183 -25.93 6.25 -3.60
CA THR A 183 -26.57 7.13 -2.60
C THR A 183 -27.06 6.38 -1.34
N CYS A 184 -27.14 5.05 -1.38
CA CYS A 184 -27.51 4.17 -0.27
C CYS A 184 -26.36 3.26 0.17
N GLY A 185 -25.18 3.38 -0.45
CA GLY A 185 -23.97 2.67 -0.04
C GLY A 185 -23.48 3.24 1.28
N ASP A 186 -23.52 2.42 2.33
CA ASP A 186 -22.95 2.73 3.65
C ASP A 186 -21.42 2.61 3.61
N GLU A 187 -20.78 3.30 2.64
CA GLU A 187 -19.34 3.23 2.45
C GLU A 187 -18.67 4.35 3.25
N GLY A 188 -17.77 3.94 4.16
CA GLY A 188 -16.83 4.84 4.81
C GLY A 188 -15.52 4.85 4.02
N ARG A 189 -15.08 6.03 3.60
CA ARG A 189 -13.84 6.21 2.84
C ARG A 189 -12.77 6.83 3.74
N LEU A 190 -11.56 6.28 3.69
CA LEU A 190 -10.43 6.91 4.37
C LEU A 190 -10.07 8.22 3.66
N GLY A 191 -9.91 9.29 4.44
CA GLY A 191 -9.47 10.58 3.96
C GLY A 191 -8.30 11.14 4.77
N GLU A 192 -7.44 11.91 4.12
CA GLU A 192 -6.37 12.68 4.74
C GLU A 192 -6.69 14.17 4.63
N VAL A 193 -6.69 14.89 5.75
CA VAL A 193 -6.92 16.34 5.77
C VAL A 193 -5.76 17.05 5.08
N VAL A 194 -6.06 17.81 4.04
CA VAL A 194 -5.09 18.64 3.28
C VAL A 194 -5.07 20.06 3.81
N LEU A 195 -6.25 20.65 4.03
CA LEU A 195 -6.41 21.97 4.64
C LEU A 195 -7.31 21.83 5.86
N ASP A 196 -6.80 22.28 7.01
CA ASP A 196 -7.58 22.32 8.25
C ASP A 196 -8.64 23.46 8.23
N PRO A 197 -9.66 23.38 9.11
CA PRO A 197 -10.74 24.37 9.16
C PRO A 197 -10.30 25.79 9.55
N GLU A 198 -9.18 25.93 10.25
CA GLU A 198 -8.66 27.25 10.63
C GLU A 198 -8.05 27.96 9.40
N ALA A 199 -7.44 27.21 8.49
CA ALA A 199 -6.90 27.73 7.23
C ALA A 199 -7.97 28.17 6.22
N THR A 200 -9.24 27.80 6.42
CA THR A 200 -10.32 27.98 5.44
C THR A 200 -11.34 29.06 5.83
N ASP A 201 -11.14 29.73 6.99
CA ASP A 201 -12.09 30.67 7.63
C ASP A 201 -13.50 30.05 7.88
N ASP A 202 -13.66 28.74 7.71
CA ASP A 202 -14.88 27.96 7.96
C ASP A 202 -14.56 26.80 8.92
N LEU A 203 -14.79 27.04 10.21
CA LEU A 203 -14.49 26.09 11.30
C LEU A 203 -15.25 24.75 11.20
N ALA A 204 -16.23 24.63 10.31
CA ALA A 204 -16.99 23.41 10.10
C ALA A 204 -16.45 22.52 8.96
N GLN A 205 -15.57 23.04 8.10
CA GLN A 205 -15.18 22.38 6.85
C GLN A 205 -13.66 22.22 6.73
N ALA A 206 -13.22 21.02 6.35
CA ALA A 206 -11.84 20.74 5.98
C ALA A 206 -11.76 20.25 4.53
N LEU A 207 -10.67 20.57 3.83
CA LEU A 207 -10.38 19.95 2.53
C LEU A 207 -9.72 18.60 2.80
N VAL A 208 -10.33 17.52 2.32
CA VAL A 208 -9.88 16.16 2.57
C VAL A 208 -9.57 15.47 1.25
N ARG A 209 -8.38 14.87 1.15
CA ARG A 209 -8.00 13.98 0.06
C ARG A 209 -8.47 12.58 0.36
N THR A 210 -9.21 11.98 -0.58
CA THR A 210 -9.60 10.57 -0.56
C THR A 210 -9.06 9.86 -1.81
N SER A 211 -9.25 8.55 -1.88
CA SER A 211 -8.92 7.76 -3.07
C SER A 211 -9.64 8.23 -4.34
N ALA A 212 -10.77 8.93 -4.21
CA ALA A 212 -11.56 9.47 -5.32
C ALA A 212 -11.18 10.92 -5.70
N GLY A 213 -10.22 11.52 -4.99
CA GLY A 213 -9.83 12.92 -5.14
C GLY A 213 -10.13 13.76 -3.89
N GLU A 214 -9.98 15.07 -4.03
CA GLU A 214 -10.17 16.03 -2.95
C GLU A 214 -11.63 16.49 -2.86
N GLU A 215 -12.18 16.52 -1.66
CA GLU A 215 -13.54 16.97 -1.38
C GLU A 215 -13.61 17.78 -0.07
N TRP A 216 -14.60 18.66 0.01
CA TRP A 216 -14.90 19.39 1.25
C TRP A 216 -15.74 18.51 2.17
N VAL A 217 -15.28 18.37 3.41
CA VAL A 217 -15.87 17.46 4.40
C VAL A 217 -16.25 18.24 5.65
N ASP A 218 -17.48 18.01 6.13
CA ASP A 218 -17.94 18.51 7.42
C ASP A 218 -17.23 17.77 8.54
N VAL A 219 -16.51 18.50 9.40
CA VAL A 219 -15.74 17.93 10.51
C VAL A 219 -16.34 18.20 11.88
N THR A 220 -17.55 18.75 11.95
CA THR A 220 -18.21 19.14 13.21
C THR A 220 -18.46 17.95 14.14
N LEU A 221 -18.59 16.74 13.60
CA LEU A 221 -18.82 15.51 14.35
C LEU A 221 -17.57 14.98 15.08
N LEU A 222 -16.37 15.44 14.73
CA LEU A 222 -15.10 14.96 15.32
C LEU A 222 -14.84 15.46 16.75
N GLY A 223 -15.78 16.23 17.30
CA GLY A 223 -15.70 16.75 18.66
C GLY A 223 -14.60 17.80 18.86
N SER A 224 -14.58 18.40 20.05
CA SER A 224 -13.69 19.52 20.39
C SER A 224 -12.45 19.13 21.21
N ASP A 225 -12.19 17.82 21.40
CA ASP A 225 -11.06 17.34 22.22
C ASP A 225 -9.71 17.82 21.69
N ARG A 226 -9.60 17.92 20.36
CA ARG A 226 -8.53 18.65 19.66
C ARG A 226 -9.03 19.22 18.33
N PRO A 227 -8.47 20.33 17.84
CA PRO A 227 -8.72 20.81 16.48
C PRO A 227 -8.35 19.75 15.43
N VAL A 228 -9.09 19.74 14.31
CA VAL A 228 -8.67 19.03 13.11
C VAL A 228 -7.45 19.73 12.53
N ALA A 229 -6.40 18.98 12.23
CA ALA A 229 -5.16 19.52 11.67
C ALA A 229 -4.86 18.88 10.32
N ALA A 230 -4.05 19.56 9.49
CA ALA A 230 -3.49 18.97 8.29
C ALA A 230 -2.78 17.64 8.61
N ASN A 231 -2.92 16.68 7.70
CA ASN A 231 -2.45 15.29 7.79
C ASN A 231 -3.18 14.41 8.82
N ASP A 232 -4.27 14.89 9.45
CA ASP A 232 -5.17 14.00 10.18
C ASP A 232 -5.81 12.99 9.22
N LEU A 233 -5.93 11.74 9.67
CA LEU A 233 -6.68 10.71 8.96
C LEU A 233 -8.09 10.63 9.53
N VAL A 234 -9.09 10.72 8.66
CA VAL A 234 -10.50 10.74 9.00
C VAL A 234 -11.27 9.70 8.21
N LEU A 235 -12.32 9.15 8.82
CA LEU A 235 -13.29 8.32 8.13
C LEU A 235 -14.40 9.24 7.61
N VAL A 236 -14.51 9.33 6.28
CA VAL A 236 -15.50 10.17 5.59
C VAL A 236 -16.69 9.32 5.17
N HIS A 237 -17.89 9.75 5.56
CA HIS A 237 -19.14 9.12 5.16
C HIS A 237 -20.19 10.20 4.90
N ALA A 238 -20.88 10.11 3.76
CA ALA A 238 -21.93 11.06 3.34
C ALA A 238 -21.52 12.55 3.45
N GLY A 239 -20.26 12.88 3.13
CA GLY A 239 -19.71 14.25 3.18
C GLY A 239 -19.34 14.75 4.58
N ALA A 240 -19.37 13.89 5.60
CA ALA A 240 -18.97 14.22 6.96
C ALA A 240 -17.85 13.28 7.46
N ALA A 241 -16.93 13.83 8.26
CA ALA A 241 -15.93 13.06 8.98
C ALA A 241 -16.54 12.52 10.27
N ILE A 242 -16.70 11.20 10.37
CA ILE A 242 -17.40 10.56 11.49
C ILE A 242 -16.46 10.15 12.64
N THR A 243 -15.19 9.89 12.34
CA THR A 243 -14.15 9.62 13.35
C THR A 243 -12.76 9.94 12.80
N ARG A 244 -11.78 10.12 13.70
CA ARG A 244 -10.36 10.20 13.36
C ARG A 244 -9.71 8.83 13.58
N LEU A 245 -8.83 8.42 12.68
CA LEU A 245 -8.03 7.20 12.87
C LEU A 245 -6.88 7.45 13.85
N GLY A 246 -6.68 6.52 14.79
CA GLY A 246 -5.67 6.60 15.85
C GLY A 246 -6.16 7.20 17.18
N ASP A 247 -7.42 7.63 17.26
CA ASP A 247 -8.03 8.01 18.55
C ASP A 247 -8.48 6.78 19.37
N GLU A 248 -8.56 5.59 18.76
CA GLU A 248 -8.93 4.33 19.42
C GLU A 248 -7.85 3.79 20.37
N ASP A 249 -6.56 4.03 20.07
CA ASP A 249 -5.42 3.63 20.92
C ASP A 249 -5.25 4.53 22.17
N ARG A 250 -6.10 5.55 22.34
CA ARG A 250 -6.05 6.51 23.45
C ARG A 250 -7.22 6.38 24.43
N ARG A 251 -8.09 5.37 24.27
CA ARG A 251 -9.23 5.10 25.16
C ARG A 251 -8.95 3.98 26.17
#